data_AF-A0A9D5PKC7-F1
#
_entry.id   AF-A0A9D5PKC7-F1
#
_cell.length_a   1.000
_cell.length_b   1.000
_cell.length_c   1.000
_cell.angle_alpha   90.00
_cell.angle_beta   90.00
_cell.angle_gamma   90.00
#
_symmetry.space_group_name_H-M   'P 1'
#
loop_
_entity.id
_entity.type
_entity.pdbx_description
1 polymer ?
#
loop_
_entity_poly.entity_id
_entity_poly.type
_entity_poly.pdbx_seq_one_letter_code
_entity_poly.pdbx_strand_id
1 'polypeptide(L)'
;MSYMDWKDKTSEFKKIDVRGIQGNFFAGLKGQAMKLNAGEGLEVVQSFDPIPLYEVMEELGFEHYTEKKGNAEYHAYFYRAVVKQEEKDIPMRPAALTNMPLVDEKLGNIAVNFWDLTWNDENRYLPYETRLLLSLTNAVGAGRMRQATRELVKAYIHGLDSKAFDDVFELLAWNQGIGYFSSEIGPSTLFAAYKTIKNMEKQGKERGEICEALKEKFGEKNPDVKV
;
A
#
# COMPACT_ATOMS: atom_id res chain seq x y z
N MET A 1 -16.99 -12.88 -14.00
CA MET A 1 -18.38 -12.56 -14.36
C MET A 1 -18.43 -11.09 -14.75
N SER A 2 -19.46 -10.66 -15.48
CA SER A 2 -19.66 -9.25 -15.83
C SER A 2 -20.51 -8.57 -14.77
N TYR A 3 -20.39 -7.24 -14.62
CA TYR A 3 -21.27 -6.45 -13.76
C TYR A 3 -22.76 -6.72 -14.03
N MET A 4 -23.11 -7.00 -15.29
CA MET A 4 -24.49 -7.34 -15.68
C MET A 4 -25.03 -8.60 -14.98
N ASP A 5 -24.17 -9.51 -14.53
CA ASP A 5 -24.55 -10.76 -13.89
C ASP A 5 -24.98 -10.58 -12.41
N TRP A 6 -24.60 -9.47 -11.78
CA TRP A 6 -24.86 -9.21 -10.36
C TRP A 6 -25.38 -7.81 -10.04
N LYS A 7 -25.61 -6.96 -11.04
CA LYS A 7 -26.14 -5.60 -10.90
C LYS A 7 -27.40 -5.54 -10.01
N ASP A 8 -28.33 -6.45 -10.19
CA ASP A 8 -29.61 -6.45 -9.45
C ASP A 8 -29.43 -6.70 -7.95
N LYS A 9 -28.33 -7.36 -7.57
CA LYS A 9 -27.97 -7.63 -6.16
C LYS A 9 -27.39 -6.41 -5.44
N THR A 10 -26.99 -5.37 -6.17
CA THR A 10 -26.34 -4.19 -5.56
C THR A 10 -27.21 -3.47 -4.53
N SER A 11 -28.53 -3.60 -4.64
CA SER A 11 -29.50 -3.05 -3.68
C SER A 11 -29.46 -3.71 -2.30
N GLU A 12 -28.94 -4.95 -2.21
CA GLU A 12 -28.81 -5.72 -0.97
C GLU A 12 -27.44 -5.50 -0.30
N PHE A 13 -26.50 -4.83 -0.99
CA PHE A 13 -25.14 -4.67 -0.48
C PHE A 13 -25.12 -3.73 0.71
N LYS A 14 -24.30 -4.08 1.70
CA LYS A 14 -24.07 -3.19 2.85
C LYS A 14 -23.34 -1.95 2.37
N LYS A 15 -23.99 -0.79 2.51
CA LYS A 15 -23.40 0.53 2.23
C LYS A 15 -22.47 0.98 3.36
N ILE A 16 -21.27 1.39 2.99
CA ILE A 16 -20.22 1.92 3.86
C ILE A 16 -19.75 3.25 3.26
N ASP A 17 -20.17 4.36 3.86
CA ASP A 17 -19.69 5.69 3.46
C ASP A 17 -18.39 6.01 4.20
N VAL A 18 -17.30 6.14 3.45
CA VAL A 18 -15.96 6.44 3.97
C VAL A 18 -15.46 7.84 3.58
N ARG A 19 -16.35 8.70 3.06
CA ARG A 19 -16.03 10.09 2.80
C ARG A 19 -15.68 10.82 4.09
N GLY A 20 -14.65 11.65 4.05
CA GLY A 20 -14.18 12.41 5.20
C GLY A 20 -13.47 11.58 6.29
N ILE A 21 -13.37 10.25 6.15
CA ILE A 21 -12.61 9.42 7.09
C ILE A 21 -11.11 9.64 6.88
N GLN A 22 -10.43 10.04 7.94
CA GLN A 22 -8.99 10.27 7.96
C GLN A 22 -8.21 9.00 8.28
N GLY A 23 -7.05 8.85 7.65
CA GLY A 23 -6.15 7.71 7.89
C GLY A 23 -6.63 6.41 7.26
N ASN A 24 -6.10 5.28 7.75
CA ASN A 24 -6.31 3.98 7.12
C ASN A 24 -7.66 3.34 7.50
N PHE A 25 -8.72 3.62 6.74
CA PHE A 25 -10.00 2.92 6.85
C PHE A 25 -9.98 1.50 6.26
N PHE A 26 -8.92 1.15 5.51
CA PHE A 26 -8.84 -0.11 4.76
C PHE A 26 -8.86 -1.33 5.68
N ALA A 27 -8.15 -1.30 6.81
CA ALA A 27 -8.09 -2.43 7.73
C ALA A 27 -9.49 -2.84 8.24
N GLY A 28 -10.32 -1.85 8.58
CA GLY A 28 -11.70 -2.06 9.00
C GLY A 28 -12.60 -2.56 7.86
N LEU A 29 -12.38 -2.07 6.63
CA LEU A 29 -13.11 -2.53 5.45
C LEU A 29 -12.75 -3.97 5.08
N LYS A 30 -11.44 -4.30 5.05
CA LYS A 30 -10.91 -5.64 4.78
C LYS A 30 -11.47 -6.67 5.75
N GLY A 31 -11.48 -6.35 7.05
CA GLY A 31 -12.04 -7.23 8.07
C GLY A 31 -13.56 -7.47 7.94
N GLN A 32 -14.30 -6.53 7.34
CA GLN A 32 -15.71 -6.75 6.99
C GLN A 32 -15.86 -7.59 5.72
N ALA A 33 -15.08 -7.26 4.67
CA ALA A 33 -15.08 -7.98 3.40
C ALA A 33 -14.77 -9.47 3.57
N MET A 34 -13.80 -9.82 4.44
CA MET A 34 -13.40 -11.20 4.70
C MET A 34 -14.52 -12.07 5.29
N LYS A 35 -15.50 -11.47 5.96
CA LYS A 35 -16.64 -12.18 6.58
C LYS A 35 -17.76 -12.50 5.59
N LEU A 36 -17.72 -11.91 4.38
CA LEU A 36 -18.75 -12.13 3.37
C LEU A 36 -18.55 -13.48 2.67
N ASN A 37 -19.65 -14.17 2.38
CA ASN A 37 -19.66 -15.39 1.59
C ASN A 37 -19.67 -15.07 0.08
N ALA A 38 -19.39 -16.08 -0.73
CA ALA A 38 -19.61 -15.96 -2.17
C ALA A 38 -21.09 -15.65 -2.45
N GLY A 39 -21.35 -14.66 -3.32
CA GLY A 39 -22.69 -14.17 -3.63
C GLY A 39 -23.12 -12.92 -2.86
N GLU A 40 -22.40 -12.54 -1.79
CA GLU A 40 -22.64 -11.31 -1.03
C GLU A 40 -21.77 -10.15 -1.54
N GLY A 41 -22.06 -8.93 -1.09
CA GLY A 41 -21.30 -7.75 -1.50
C GLY A 41 -21.40 -6.56 -0.56
N LEU A 42 -20.61 -5.54 -0.87
CA LEU A 42 -20.52 -4.28 -0.14
C LEU A 42 -20.45 -3.10 -1.11
N GLU A 43 -21.03 -1.98 -0.72
CA GLU A 43 -20.96 -0.70 -1.45
C GLU A 43 -20.09 0.26 -0.63
N VAL A 44 -19.03 0.80 -1.23
CA VAL A 44 -18.15 1.79 -0.62
C VAL A 44 -18.39 3.13 -1.29
N VAL A 45 -18.72 4.15 -0.50
CA VAL A 45 -18.85 5.52 -0.99
C VAL A 45 -17.62 6.34 -0.61
N GLN A 46 -17.01 7.00 -1.59
CA GLN A 46 -15.80 7.80 -1.41
C GLN A 46 -15.82 9.08 -2.27
N SER A 47 -15.05 10.10 -1.87
CA SER A 47 -14.96 11.41 -2.53
C SER A 47 -14.15 11.38 -3.83
N PHE A 48 -13.36 10.32 -4.02
CA PHE A 48 -12.57 10.04 -5.21
C PHE A 48 -12.69 8.57 -5.56
N ASP A 49 -12.28 8.22 -6.77
CA ASP A 49 -12.25 6.83 -7.25
C ASP A 49 -11.32 5.99 -6.34
N PRO A 50 -11.83 4.99 -5.59
CA PRO A 50 -11.04 4.26 -4.62
C PRO A 50 -10.12 3.20 -5.25
N ILE A 51 -9.32 3.60 -6.25
CA ILE A 51 -8.39 2.75 -7.01
C ILE A 51 -7.53 1.84 -6.11
N PRO A 52 -6.92 2.31 -5.01
CA PRO A 52 -6.10 1.46 -4.15
C PRO A 52 -6.87 0.31 -3.46
N LEU A 53 -8.21 0.28 -3.54
CA LEU A 53 -9.03 -0.79 -2.98
C LEU A 53 -9.21 -1.97 -3.94
N TYR A 54 -9.20 -1.73 -5.26
CA TYR A 54 -9.65 -2.71 -6.24
C TYR A 54 -8.81 -3.98 -6.25
N GLU A 55 -7.49 -3.82 -6.36
CA GLU A 55 -6.54 -4.93 -6.37
C GLU A 55 -6.74 -5.88 -5.17
N VAL A 56 -7.00 -5.33 -3.99
CA VAL A 56 -7.08 -6.17 -2.78
C VAL A 56 -8.45 -6.80 -2.60
N MET A 57 -9.49 -6.13 -3.06
CA MET A 57 -10.79 -6.77 -3.15
C MET A 57 -10.73 -7.94 -4.15
N GLU A 58 -10.02 -7.79 -5.27
CA GLU A 58 -9.80 -8.85 -6.25
C GLU A 58 -8.98 -10.04 -5.71
N GLU A 59 -7.93 -9.76 -4.93
CA GLU A 59 -7.16 -10.79 -4.20
C GLU A 59 -8.03 -11.57 -3.20
N LEU A 60 -9.04 -10.93 -2.59
CA LEU A 60 -10.02 -11.59 -1.71
C LEU A 60 -11.14 -12.33 -2.47
N GLY A 61 -11.14 -12.22 -3.81
CA GLY A 61 -12.09 -12.87 -4.70
C GLY A 61 -13.33 -12.05 -5.03
N PHE A 62 -13.26 -10.73 -4.87
CA PHE A 62 -14.31 -9.82 -5.28
C PHE A 62 -14.12 -9.33 -6.71
N GLU A 63 -15.24 -9.16 -7.41
CA GLU A 63 -15.34 -8.32 -8.59
C GLU A 63 -15.82 -6.93 -8.16
N HIS A 64 -15.54 -5.90 -8.96
CA HIS A 64 -15.98 -4.56 -8.65
C HIS A 64 -16.63 -3.85 -9.84
N TYR A 65 -17.48 -2.87 -9.53
CA TYR A 65 -18.01 -1.90 -10.46
C TYR A 65 -18.07 -0.55 -9.76
N THR A 66 -17.65 0.51 -10.46
CA THR A 66 -17.64 1.85 -9.88
C THR A 66 -18.47 2.81 -10.72
N GLU A 67 -19.32 3.58 -10.05
CA GLU A 67 -20.14 4.62 -10.64
C GLU A 67 -19.86 5.95 -9.98
N LYS A 68 -19.70 7.01 -10.78
CA LYS A 68 -19.61 8.39 -10.30
C LYS A 68 -21.00 9.02 -10.30
N LYS A 69 -21.59 9.25 -9.12
CA LYS A 69 -22.94 9.80 -8.95
C LYS A 69 -22.97 11.31 -8.70
N GLY A 70 -21.82 11.91 -8.41
CA GLY A 70 -21.66 13.35 -8.20
C GLY A 70 -20.23 13.79 -8.43
N ASN A 71 -19.94 15.08 -8.23
CA ASN A 71 -18.60 15.64 -8.47
C ASN A 71 -17.52 14.93 -7.63
N ALA A 72 -17.83 14.61 -6.38
CA ALA A 72 -17.00 13.89 -5.42
C ALA A 72 -17.82 12.81 -4.71
N GLU A 73 -18.55 12.01 -5.49
CA GLU A 73 -19.34 10.91 -4.98
C GLU A 73 -19.16 9.71 -5.91
N TYR A 74 -18.26 8.82 -5.50
CA TYR A 74 -17.96 7.55 -6.16
C TYR A 74 -18.57 6.43 -5.34
N HIS A 75 -19.31 5.56 -6.02
CA HIS A 75 -19.90 4.35 -5.47
C HIS A 75 -19.16 3.16 -6.06
N ALA A 76 -18.31 2.52 -5.26
CA ALA A 76 -17.63 1.29 -5.62
C ALA A 76 -18.40 0.10 -5.03
N TYR A 77 -19.00 -0.71 -5.90
CA TYR A 77 -19.70 -1.93 -5.56
C TYR A 77 -18.73 -3.09 -5.67
N PHE A 78 -18.67 -3.92 -4.64
CA PHE A 78 -17.82 -5.10 -4.59
C PHE A 78 -18.69 -6.34 -4.38
N TYR A 79 -18.64 -7.27 -5.34
CA TYR A 79 -19.37 -8.52 -5.30
C TYR A 79 -18.41 -9.69 -5.08
N ARG A 80 -18.63 -10.51 -4.05
CA ARG A 80 -17.76 -11.66 -3.77
C ARG A 80 -18.10 -12.80 -4.71
N ALA A 81 -17.36 -12.92 -5.80
CA ALA A 81 -17.52 -14.00 -6.77
C ALA A 81 -17.03 -15.34 -6.19
N VAL A 82 -15.88 -15.30 -5.50
CA VAL A 82 -15.27 -16.48 -4.86
C VAL A 82 -14.66 -16.09 -3.51
N VAL A 83 -14.55 -17.06 -2.60
CA VAL A 83 -13.81 -16.88 -1.34
C VAL A 83 -12.38 -17.35 -1.58
N LYS A 84 -11.44 -16.40 -1.72
CA LYS A 84 -10.00 -16.68 -1.73
C LYS A 84 -9.44 -16.57 -0.32
N GLN A 85 -8.47 -17.43 0.01
CA GLN A 85 -7.64 -17.24 1.20
C GLN A 85 -6.65 -16.09 0.97
N GLU A 86 -6.29 -15.41 2.05
CA GLU A 86 -5.37 -14.27 2.00
C GLU A 86 -3.97 -14.75 1.62
N GLU A 87 -3.60 -14.61 0.35
CA GLU A 87 -2.26 -15.00 -0.14
C GLU A 87 -1.26 -13.85 -0.04
N LYS A 88 -1.72 -12.59 -0.16
CA LYS A 88 -0.87 -11.40 -0.09
C LYS A 88 -1.59 -10.29 0.68
N ASP A 89 -0.88 -9.69 1.62
CA ASP A 89 -1.28 -8.43 2.23
C ASP A 89 -0.40 -7.33 1.65
N ILE A 90 -0.99 -6.43 0.85
CA ILE A 90 -0.28 -5.30 0.26
C ILE A 90 0.05 -4.28 1.37
N PRO A 91 1.31 -4.16 1.80
CA PRO A 91 1.69 -3.32 2.93
C PRO A 91 1.75 -1.84 2.52
N MET A 92 1.50 -0.96 3.48
CA MET A 92 1.84 0.47 3.39
C MET A 92 1.15 1.20 2.25
N ARG A 93 -0.18 1.11 2.23
CA ARG A 93 -1.05 1.76 1.24
C ARG A 93 -0.92 3.28 1.31
N PRO A 94 -1.32 4.03 0.26
CA PRO A 94 -1.23 5.48 0.26
C PRO A 94 -2.36 6.12 1.10
N ALA A 95 -2.48 5.77 2.38
CA ALA A 95 -3.53 6.24 3.29
C ALA A 95 -3.59 7.77 3.38
N ALA A 96 -2.46 8.47 3.19
CA ALA A 96 -2.40 9.93 3.15
C ALA A 96 -3.29 10.56 2.05
N LEU A 97 -3.63 9.81 0.99
CA LEU A 97 -4.51 10.29 -0.07
C LEU A 97 -5.92 10.60 0.43
N THR A 98 -6.37 9.95 1.52
CA THR A 98 -7.70 10.23 2.10
C THR A 98 -7.80 11.61 2.74
N ASN A 99 -6.66 12.25 3.01
CA ASN A 99 -6.61 13.61 3.54
C ASN A 99 -6.70 14.67 2.43
N MET A 100 -6.42 14.32 1.17
CA MET A 100 -6.41 15.30 0.06
C MET A 100 -7.79 15.95 -0.19
N PRO A 101 -8.92 15.21 -0.13
CA PRO A 101 -10.26 15.80 -0.23
C PRO A 101 -10.62 16.82 0.85
N LEU A 102 -9.93 16.80 2.01
CA LEU A 102 -10.14 17.82 3.05
C LEU A 102 -9.65 19.20 2.61
N VAL A 103 -8.65 19.23 1.74
CA VAL A 103 -8.13 20.45 1.13
C VAL A 103 -8.98 20.80 -0.09
N ASP A 104 -9.15 19.84 -1.00
CA ASP A 104 -9.95 19.98 -2.21
C ASP A 104 -10.28 18.59 -2.78
N GLU A 105 -11.55 18.34 -3.12
CA GLU A 105 -12.01 17.04 -3.60
C GLU A 105 -11.39 16.66 -4.95
N LYS A 106 -11.21 17.65 -5.85
CA LYS A 106 -10.56 17.44 -7.15
C LYS A 106 -9.08 17.12 -6.96
N LEU A 107 -8.42 17.73 -5.98
CA LEU A 107 -7.06 17.37 -5.59
C LEU A 107 -6.97 15.90 -5.15
N GLY A 108 -7.92 15.41 -4.35
CA GLY A 108 -7.96 14.00 -3.98
C GLY A 108 -8.05 13.06 -5.18
N ASN A 109 -8.93 13.39 -6.14
CA ASN A 109 -9.05 12.63 -7.37
C ASN A 109 -7.77 12.70 -8.23
N ILE A 110 -7.13 13.86 -8.35
CA ILE A 110 -5.86 14.00 -9.09
C ILE A 110 -4.75 13.19 -8.41
N ALA A 111 -4.66 13.25 -7.08
CA ALA A 111 -3.61 12.60 -6.32
C ALA A 111 -3.70 11.07 -6.41
N VAL A 112 -4.90 10.48 -6.36
CA VAL A 112 -5.07 9.02 -6.52
C VAL A 112 -4.74 8.55 -7.94
N ASN A 113 -5.17 9.30 -8.96
CA ASN A 113 -4.85 8.97 -10.35
C ASN A 113 -3.35 9.12 -10.64
N PHE A 114 -2.71 10.14 -10.06
CA PHE A 114 -1.26 10.31 -10.18
C PHE A 114 -0.50 9.18 -9.48
N TRP A 115 -0.95 8.74 -8.31
CA TRP A 115 -0.39 7.58 -7.62
C TRP A 115 -0.50 6.31 -8.49
N ASP A 116 -1.68 6.06 -9.05
CA ASP A 116 -1.92 4.88 -9.89
C ASP A 116 -1.04 4.88 -11.16
N LEU A 117 -1.01 6.01 -11.87
CA LEU A 117 -0.12 6.23 -13.02
C LEU A 117 1.36 6.00 -12.68
N THR A 118 1.76 6.38 -11.47
CA THR A 118 3.16 6.26 -11.02
C THR A 118 3.54 4.81 -10.70
N TRP A 119 2.63 4.06 -10.07
CA TRP A 119 2.96 2.77 -9.46
C TRP A 119 2.46 1.55 -10.26
N ASN A 120 1.27 1.63 -10.84
CA ASN A 120 0.54 0.47 -11.40
C ASN A 120 0.43 0.50 -12.93
N ASP A 121 0.86 1.57 -13.58
CA ASP A 121 0.83 1.68 -15.05
C ASP A 121 1.67 0.58 -15.72
N GLU A 122 1.04 -0.16 -16.63
CA GLU A 122 1.66 -1.27 -17.37
C GLU A 122 2.74 -0.80 -18.35
N ASN A 123 2.78 0.49 -18.70
CA ASN A 123 3.76 1.07 -19.62
C ASN A 123 5.13 1.35 -18.97
N ARG A 124 5.34 0.98 -17.70
CA ARG A 124 6.61 1.21 -16.99
C ARG A 124 7.68 0.25 -17.47
N TYR A 125 8.81 0.81 -17.92
CA TYR A 125 9.96 0.02 -18.38
C TYR A 125 10.72 -0.64 -17.23
N LEU A 126 10.88 0.06 -16.10
CA LEU A 126 11.61 -0.46 -14.95
C LEU A 126 10.70 -1.38 -14.10
N PRO A 127 11.22 -2.55 -13.66
CA PRO A 127 10.51 -3.40 -12.70
C PRO A 127 10.08 -2.65 -11.45
N TYR A 128 9.01 -3.11 -10.81
CA TYR A 128 8.43 -2.46 -9.64
C TYR A 128 9.44 -2.28 -8.51
N GLU A 129 10.21 -3.33 -8.22
CA GLU A 129 11.23 -3.34 -7.17
C GLU A 129 12.36 -2.34 -7.45
N THR A 130 12.78 -2.22 -8.71
CA THR A 130 13.78 -1.21 -9.11
C THR A 130 13.25 0.20 -8.88
N ARG A 131 11.98 0.46 -9.21
CA ARG A 131 11.35 1.76 -8.95
C ARG A 131 11.24 2.04 -7.45
N LEU A 132 10.97 1.04 -6.61
CA LEU A 132 11.00 1.18 -5.15
C LEU A 132 12.40 1.55 -4.63
N LEU A 133 13.46 0.95 -5.16
CA LEU A 133 14.84 1.32 -4.79
C LEU A 133 15.19 2.77 -5.18
N LEU A 134 14.77 3.22 -6.36
CA LEU A 134 14.93 4.61 -6.78
C LEU A 134 14.12 5.56 -5.88
N SER A 135 12.90 5.18 -5.51
CA SER A 135 12.06 5.95 -4.59
C SER A 135 12.69 6.02 -3.19
N LEU A 136 13.24 4.90 -2.69
CA LEU A 136 13.96 4.81 -1.43
C LEU A 136 15.14 5.79 -1.40
N THR A 137 16.03 5.69 -2.38
CA THR A 137 17.25 6.52 -2.42
C THR A 137 16.92 8.01 -2.60
N ASN A 138 15.93 8.34 -3.42
CA ASN A 138 15.42 9.71 -3.55
C ASN A 138 14.81 10.22 -2.23
N ALA A 139 14.08 9.38 -1.49
CA ALA A 139 13.56 9.74 -0.18
C ALA A 139 14.67 9.97 0.85
N VAL A 140 15.72 9.14 0.85
CA VAL A 140 16.91 9.35 1.71
C VAL A 140 17.60 10.68 1.37
N GLY A 141 17.84 10.96 0.09
CA GLY A 141 18.44 12.23 -0.35
C GLY A 141 17.62 13.47 0.04
N ALA A 142 16.30 13.33 0.17
CA ALA A 142 15.40 14.37 0.65
C ALA A 142 15.21 14.41 2.18
N GLY A 143 15.94 13.59 2.95
CA GLY A 143 15.78 13.47 4.40
C GLY A 143 14.46 12.83 4.85
N ARG A 144 13.71 12.20 3.95
CA ARG A 144 12.38 11.63 4.21
C ARG A 144 12.48 10.17 4.66
N MET A 145 13.08 9.94 5.83
CA MET A 145 13.36 8.58 6.34
C MET A 145 12.11 7.71 6.52
N ARG A 146 10.96 8.30 6.88
CA ARG A 146 9.68 7.56 6.94
C ARG A 146 9.30 6.98 5.59
N GLN A 147 9.39 7.79 4.53
CA GLN A 147 9.13 7.33 3.17
C GLN A 147 10.14 6.27 2.75
N ALA A 148 11.44 6.50 2.98
CA ALA A 148 12.49 5.54 2.62
C ALA A 148 12.28 4.18 3.31
N THR A 149 11.92 4.19 4.60
CA THR A 149 11.59 2.96 5.34
C THR A 149 10.44 2.21 4.67
N ARG A 150 9.40 2.92 4.23
CA ARG A 150 8.25 2.30 3.55
C ARG A 150 8.64 1.67 2.22
N GLU A 151 9.47 2.35 1.43
CA GLU A 151 9.95 1.82 0.16
C GLU A 151 10.79 0.55 0.35
N LEU A 152 11.65 0.50 1.37
CA LEU A 152 12.44 -0.69 1.73
C LEU A 152 11.53 -1.88 2.08
N VAL A 153 10.56 -1.66 2.98
CA VAL A 153 9.65 -2.73 3.43
C VAL A 153 8.79 -3.24 2.27
N LYS A 154 8.25 -2.34 1.43
CA LYS A 154 7.51 -2.74 0.22
C LYS A 154 8.38 -3.57 -0.72
N ALA A 155 9.64 -3.16 -0.96
CA ALA A 155 10.52 -3.85 -1.88
C ALA A 155 10.83 -5.27 -1.41
N TYR A 156 11.10 -5.45 -0.11
CA TYR A 156 11.34 -6.77 0.46
C TYR A 156 10.08 -7.65 0.39
N ILE A 157 8.91 -7.11 0.71
CA ILE A 157 7.67 -7.89 0.66
C ILE A 157 7.31 -8.30 -0.78
N HIS A 158 7.67 -7.46 -1.77
CA HIS A 158 7.48 -7.76 -3.19
C HIS A 158 8.51 -8.75 -3.76
N GLY A 159 9.46 -9.24 -2.97
CA GLY A 159 10.36 -10.32 -3.38
C GLY A 159 11.81 -9.91 -3.65
N LEU A 160 12.19 -8.63 -3.48
CA LEU A 160 13.57 -8.17 -3.69
C LEU A 160 14.55 -8.87 -2.73
N ASP A 161 15.64 -9.45 -3.25
CA ASP A 161 16.71 -10.04 -2.43
C ASP A 161 17.40 -8.94 -1.59
N SER A 162 17.67 -9.22 -0.31
CA SER A 162 18.28 -8.26 0.61
C SER A 162 19.66 -7.77 0.16
N LYS A 163 20.37 -8.54 -0.69
CA LYS A 163 21.64 -8.13 -1.28
C LYS A 163 21.54 -6.84 -2.09
N ALA A 164 20.40 -6.59 -2.73
CA ALA A 164 20.19 -5.32 -3.43
C ALA A 164 20.18 -4.12 -2.46
N PHE A 165 19.79 -4.32 -1.20
CA PHE A 165 19.92 -3.28 -0.19
C PHE A 165 21.38 -3.08 0.25
N ASP A 166 22.20 -4.13 0.26
CA ASP A 166 23.62 -4.03 0.58
C ASP A 166 24.29 -3.01 -0.38
N ASP A 167 24.05 -3.15 -1.69
CA ASP A 167 24.52 -2.22 -2.73
C ASP A 167 24.00 -0.79 -2.48
N VAL A 168 22.72 -0.65 -2.15
CA VAL A 168 22.11 0.66 -1.88
C VAL A 168 22.72 1.33 -0.66
N PHE A 169 22.89 0.63 0.47
CA PHE A 169 23.46 1.22 1.68
C PHE A 169 24.95 1.55 1.50
N GLU A 170 25.69 0.76 0.71
CA GLU A 170 27.06 1.11 0.31
C GLU A 170 27.08 2.42 -0.49
N LEU A 171 26.21 2.54 -1.50
CA LEU A 171 26.11 3.76 -2.31
C LEU A 171 25.64 4.97 -1.51
N LEU A 172 24.77 4.79 -0.50
CA LEU A 172 24.37 5.86 0.41
C LEU A 172 25.56 6.35 1.24
N ALA A 173 26.36 5.44 1.79
CA ALA A 173 27.57 5.80 2.54
C ALA A 173 28.61 6.51 1.65
N TRP A 174 28.77 6.05 0.41
CA TRP A 174 29.69 6.67 -0.56
C TRP A 174 29.22 8.07 -0.99
N ASN A 175 27.98 8.21 -1.45
CA ASN A 175 27.50 9.45 -2.06
C ASN A 175 27.14 10.54 -1.04
N GLN A 176 26.75 10.18 0.18
CA GLN A 176 26.38 11.15 1.22
C GLN A 176 27.46 11.31 2.31
N GLY A 177 28.47 10.45 2.30
CA GLY A 177 29.58 10.45 3.24
C GLY A 177 29.29 9.67 4.53
N ILE A 178 30.35 9.06 5.07
CA ILE A 178 30.30 8.21 6.26
C ILE A 178 29.76 8.96 7.49
N GLY A 179 30.07 10.26 7.62
CA GLY A 179 29.58 11.10 8.71
C GLY A 179 28.05 11.22 8.71
N TYR A 180 27.47 11.57 7.56
CA TYR A 180 26.03 11.66 7.38
C TYR A 180 25.36 10.29 7.54
N PHE A 181 25.97 9.24 6.97
CA PHE A 181 25.46 7.88 7.18
C PHE A 181 25.40 7.54 8.66
N SER A 182 26.46 7.81 9.41
CA SER A 182 26.53 7.43 10.83
C SER A 182 25.60 8.25 11.71
N SER A 183 25.37 9.54 11.39
CA SER A 183 24.53 10.43 12.20
C SER A 183 23.05 10.41 11.83
N GLU A 184 22.72 10.26 10.55
CA GLU A 184 21.33 10.35 10.07
C GLU A 184 20.76 8.99 9.66
N ILE A 185 21.49 8.20 8.89
CA ILE A 185 20.98 6.91 8.38
C ILE A 185 21.09 5.82 9.44
N GLY A 186 22.22 5.71 10.12
CA GLY A 186 22.52 4.70 11.13
C GLY A 186 21.51 4.61 12.28
N PRO A 187 21.06 5.73 12.88
CA PRO A 187 20.03 5.71 13.92
C PRO A 187 18.59 5.69 13.36
N SER A 188 18.40 5.82 12.04
CA SER A 188 17.06 5.89 11.44
C SER A 188 16.28 4.58 11.50
N THR A 189 14.96 4.71 11.40
CA THR A 189 14.03 3.58 11.22
C THR A 189 14.31 2.79 9.94
N LEU A 190 14.84 3.44 8.89
CA LEU A 190 15.23 2.78 7.64
C LEU A 190 16.33 1.75 7.88
N PHE A 191 17.41 2.15 8.58
CA PHE A 191 18.50 1.25 8.86
C PHE A 191 18.12 0.18 9.91
N ALA A 192 17.19 0.50 10.81
CA ALA A 192 16.60 -0.50 11.71
C ALA A 192 15.83 -1.60 10.96
N ALA A 193 15.06 -1.24 9.92
CA ALA A 193 14.36 -2.20 9.06
C ALA A 193 15.35 -3.09 8.30
N TYR A 194 16.37 -2.49 7.69
CA TYR A 194 17.45 -3.23 7.03
C TYR A 194 18.16 -4.22 7.97
N LYS A 195 18.59 -3.77 9.16
CA LYS A 195 19.21 -4.65 10.17
C LYS A 195 18.29 -5.80 10.59
N THR A 196 16.99 -5.56 10.69
CA THR A 196 16.02 -6.60 11.04
C THR A 196 16.02 -7.71 10.00
N ILE A 197 15.99 -7.35 8.70
CA ILE A 197 16.09 -8.31 7.60
C ILE A 197 17.38 -9.13 7.72
N LYS A 198 18.55 -8.47 7.75
CA LYS A 198 19.84 -9.17 7.77
C LYS A 198 20.00 -10.08 8.98
N ASN A 199 19.52 -9.66 10.15
CA ASN A 199 19.60 -10.46 11.37
C ASN A 199 18.71 -11.71 11.30
N MET A 200 17.49 -11.59 10.77
CA MET A 200 16.58 -12.73 10.66
C MET A 200 17.02 -13.70 9.55
N GLU A 201 17.52 -13.21 8.42
CA GLU A 201 18.11 -14.05 7.37
C GLU A 201 19.31 -14.84 7.90
N LYS A 202 20.19 -14.20 8.70
CA LYS A 202 21.31 -14.87 9.36
C LYS A 202 20.87 -15.96 10.34
N GLN A 203 19.69 -15.82 10.94
CA GLN A 203 19.08 -16.83 11.80
C GLN A 203 18.38 -17.95 11.03
N GLY A 204 18.40 -17.91 9.68
CA GLY A 204 17.72 -18.88 8.84
C GLY A 204 16.20 -18.76 8.87
N LYS A 205 15.66 -17.57 9.18
CA LYS A 205 14.21 -17.33 9.17
C LYS A 205 13.67 -17.34 7.76
N GLU A 206 12.51 -17.97 7.59
CA GLU A 206 11.78 -17.97 6.34
C GLU A 206 11.32 -16.55 5.97
N ARG A 207 11.26 -16.25 4.67
CA ARG A 207 10.90 -14.91 4.17
C ARG A 207 9.54 -14.44 4.70
N GLY A 208 8.57 -15.35 4.80
CA GLY A 208 7.25 -15.05 5.36
C GLY A 208 7.32 -14.52 6.79
N GLU A 209 8.14 -15.14 7.65
CA GLU A 209 8.34 -14.67 9.04
C GLU A 209 8.99 -13.28 9.07
N ILE A 210 9.92 -12.99 8.16
CA ILE A 210 10.57 -11.69 8.06
C ILE A 210 9.58 -10.62 7.60
N CYS A 211 8.75 -10.93 6.60
CA CYS A 211 7.70 -10.03 6.12
C CYS A 211 6.72 -9.66 7.24
N GLU A 212 6.29 -10.63 8.06
CA GLU A 212 5.40 -10.36 9.20
C GLU A 212 6.09 -9.49 10.26
N ALA A 213 7.34 -9.78 10.61
CA ALA A 213 8.10 -8.95 11.54
C ALA A 213 8.29 -7.50 11.02
N LEU A 214 8.47 -7.33 9.70
CA LEU A 214 8.57 -6.01 9.09
C LEU A 214 7.24 -5.25 9.15
N LYS A 215 6.13 -5.91 8.84
CA LYS A 215 4.78 -5.28 8.95
C LYS A 215 4.47 -4.88 10.38
N GLU A 216 4.82 -5.71 11.35
CA GLU A 216 4.58 -5.43 12.77
C GLU A 216 5.42 -4.25 13.25
N LYS A 217 6.74 -4.30 13.01
CA LYS A 217 7.69 -3.34 13.57
C LYS A 217 7.82 -2.06 12.77
N PHE A 218 7.63 -2.13 11.45
CA PHE A 218 7.88 -1.01 10.55
C PHE A 218 6.67 -0.71 9.66
N GLY A 219 5.51 -1.33 9.90
CA GLY A 219 4.29 -1.03 9.16
C GLY A 219 3.53 0.18 9.71
N GLU A 220 2.27 0.30 9.32
CA GLU A 220 1.44 1.49 9.55
C GLU A 220 1.09 1.75 11.02
N LYS A 221 1.37 0.82 11.92
CA LYS A 221 1.21 1.01 13.37
C LYS A 221 2.41 1.70 14.02
N ASN A 222 3.57 1.71 13.37
CA ASN A 222 4.78 2.35 13.92
C ASN A 222 4.68 3.89 13.76
N PRO A 223 4.80 4.69 14.84
CA PRO A 223 4.74 6.15 14.77
C PRO A 223 5.85 6.79 13.91
N ASP A 224 6.99 6.12 13.79
CA ASP A 224 8.14 6.54 12.98
C ASP A 224 8.00 6.13 11.50
N VAL A 225 6.89 5.51 11.12
CA VAL A 225 6.60 5.10 9.73
C VAL A 225 5.23 5.54 9.23
N LYS A 226 4.22 5.57 10.12
CA LYS A 226 2.85 5.95 9.79
C LYS A 226 2.78 7.37 9.23
N VAL A 227 1.76 7.61 8.40
CA VAL A 227 1.45 8.92 7.79
C VAL A 227 0.16 9.47 8.37
#